data_AF-A0AAU2VN30-F1
#
_entry.id   AF-A0AAU2VN30-F1
#
_cell.length_a   1.000
_cell.length_b   1.000
_cell.length_c   1.000
_cell.angle_alpha   90.00
_cell.angle_beta   90.00
_cell.angle_gamma   90.00
#
_symmetry.space_group_name_H-M   'P 1'
#
loop_
_entity.id
_entity.type
_entity.pdbx_description
1 polymer ?
#
loop_
_entity_poly.entity_id
_entity_poly.type
_entity_poly.pdbx_seq_one_letter_code
_entity_poly.pdbx_strand_id
1 'polypeptide(L)'
;MESRDFIDMARKVLDATSGVRERAADECTDQLSAYSPAQASALATLLSAAAVSEKENSALEAELHAILELMSTGHVGPDHVSQLREIRLGDLSPELREYVTDLLEG
;
A
#
# COMPACT_ATOMS: atom_id res chain seq x y z
N MET A 1 2.43 9.56 -14.75
CA MET A 1 3.48 8.54 -14.94
C MET A 1 3.13 7.77 -16.21
N GLU A 2 4.11 7.53 -17.08
CA GLU A 2 3.91 6.76 -18.30
C GLU A 2 3.47 5.32 -17.98
N SER A 3 2.70 4.70 -18.88
CA SER A 3 2.13 3.37 -18.62
C SER A 3 3.20 2.30 -18.36
N ARG A 4 4.37 2.41 -19.00
CA ARG A 4 5.46 1.46 -18.80
C ARG A 4 5.99 1.52 -17.36
N ASP A 5 6.31 2.72 -16.88
CA ASP A 5 6.86 2.92 -15.54
C ASP A 5 5.84 2.53 -14.46
N PHE A 6 4.56 2.80 -14.71
CA PHE A 6 3.47 2.38 -13.83
C PHE A 6 3.36 0.85 -13.72
N ILE A 7 3.47 0.13 -14.84
CA ILE A 7 3.46 -1.33 -14.84
C ILE A 7 4.70 -1.90 -14.14
N ASP A 8 5.86 -1.26 -14.30
CA ASP A 8 7.07 -1.66 -13.59
C ASP A 8 6.93 -1.43 -12.07
N MET A 9 6.28 -0.33 -11.64
CA MET A 9 5.93 -0.11 -10.23
C MET A 9 4.97 -1.19 -9.70
N ALA A 10 3.90 -1.49 -10.43
CA ALA A 10 2.95 -2.53 -10.04
C ALA A 10 3.60 -3.90 -9.89
N ARG A 11 4.60 -4.23 -10.73
CA ARG A 11 5.39 -5.46 -10.59
C ARG A 11 6.23 -5.48 -9.32
N LYS A 12 6.86 -4.36 -8.95
CA LYS A 12 7.67 -4.27 -7.73
C LYS A 12 6.81 -4.40 -6.47
N VAL A 13 5.65 -3.76 -6.44
CA VAL A 13 4.67 -3.86 -5.33
C VAL A 13 4.21 -5.31 -5.11
N LEU A 14 4.13 -6.10 -6.19
CA LEU A 14 3.71 -7.50 -6.14
C LEU A 14 4.88 -8.49 -6.21
N ASP A 15 6.12 -8.03 -6.03
CA ASP A 15 7.30 -8.90 -6.13
C ASP A 15 7.25 -9.97 -5.05
N ALA A 16 7.81 -11.15 -5.32
CA ALA A 16 7.87 -12.24 -4.36
C ALA A 16 8.73 -11.91 -3.12
N THR A 17 9.68 -10.99 -3.27
CA THR A 17 10.65 -10.61 -2.23
C THR A 17 10.12 -9.41 -1.42
N SER A 18 9.97 -9.58 -0.11
CA SER A 18 9.52 -8.51 0.81
C SER A 18 10.37 -7.25 0.72
N GLY A 19 11.70 -7.38 0.68
CA GLY A 19 12.58 -6.22 0.53
C GLY A 19 12.48 -5.48 -0.81
N VAL A 20 11.88 -6.09 -1.85
CA VAL A 20 11.52 -5.38 -3.09
C VAL A 20 10.21 -4.64 -2.91
N ARG A 21 9.22 -5.26 -2.24
CA ARG A 21 7.94 -4.62 -1.92
C ARG A 21 8.10 -3.41 -0.99
N GLU A 22 8.91 -3.53 0.05
CA GLU A 22 9.26 -2.45 0.98
C GLU A 22 9.77 -1.22 0.20
N ARG A 23 10.79 -1.41 -0.64
CA ARG A 23 11.33 -0.32 -1.48
C ARG A 23 10.31 0.20 -2.48
N ALA A 24 9.45 -0.65 -3.02
CA ALA A 24 8.41 -0.24 -3.95
C ALA A 24 7.37 0.66 -3.27
N ALA A 25 7.02 0.35 -2.03
CA ALA A 25 6.12 1.15 -1.22
C ALA A 25 6.73 2.53 -0.92
N ASP A 26 8.02 2.58 -0.55
CA ASP A 26 8.75 3.85 -0.41
C ASP A 26 8.82 4.63 -1.74
N GLU A 27 9.17 3.98 -2.84
CA GLU A 27 9.20 4.63 -4.16
C GLU A 27 7.81 5.12 -4.61
N CYS A 28 6.72 4.52 -4.10
CA CYS A 28 5.36 4.99 -4.34
C CYS A 28 5.10 6.34 -3.67
N THR A 29 5.54 6.54 -2.42
CA THR A 29 5.33 7.79 -1.70
C THR A 29 6.19 8.93 -2.25
N ASP A 30 7.38 8.62 -2.78
CA ASP A 30 8.23 9.59 -3.47
C ASP A 30 7.59 10.17 -4.75
N GLN A 31 6.66 9.45 -5.36
CA GLN A 31 6.11 9.75 -6.69
C GLN A 31 4.62 10.07 -6.70
N LEU A 32 4.01 10.38 -5.54
CA LEU A 32 2.56 10.60 -5.41
C LEU A 32 1.98 11.55 -6.45
N SER A 33 2.64 12.69 -6.69
CA SER A 33 2.21 13.70 -7.66
C SER A 33 2.32 13.26 -9.13
N ALA A 34 3.05 12.18 -9.40
CA ALA A 34 3.22 11.63 -10.74
C ALA A 34 2.07 10.70 -11.14
N TYR A 35 1.28 10.18 -10.19
CA TYR A 35 0.19 9.28 -10.49
C TYR A 35 -1.06 10.04 -10.95
N SER A 36 -1.72 9.52 -11.99
CA SER A 36 -3.11 9.90 -12.23
C SER A 36 -4.02 9.33 -11.13
N PRO A 37 -5.24 9.87 -10.94
CA PRO A 37 -6.17 9.34 -9.94
C PRO A 37 -6.40 7.83 -10.08
N ALA A 38 -6.59 7.33 -11.31
CA ALA A 38 -6.79 5.90 -11.56
C ALA A 38 -5.55 5.04 -11.22
N GLN A 39 -4.34 5.57 -11.44
CA GLN A 39 -3.10 4.89 -11.07
C GLN A 39 -2.94 4.83 -9.55
N ALA A 40 -3.25 5.91 -8.84
CA ALA A 40 -3.21 5.95 -7.38
C ALA A 40 -4.20 4.95 -6.76
N SER A 41 -5.45 4.93 -7.23
CA SER A 41 -6.47 3.96 -6.79
C SER A 41 -6.03 2.52 -7.06
N ALA A 42 -5.46 2.23 -8.23
CA ALA A 42 -4.98 0.90 -8.57
C ALA A 42 -3.81 0.47 -7.67
N LEU A 43 -2.83 1.35 -7.40
CA LEU A 43 -1.72 1.04 -6.50
C LEU A 43 -2.20 0.78 -5.08
N ALA A 44 -3.15 1.56 -4.56
CA ALA A 44 -3.71 1.33 -3.24
C ALA A 44 -4.37 -0.05 -3.13
N THR A 45 -5.10 -0.48 -4.17
CA THR A 45 -5.68 -1.82 -4.21
C THR A 45 -4.62 -2.93 -4.26
N LEU A 46 -3.54 -2.74 -5.01
CA LEU A 46 -2.45 -3.72 -5.07
C LEU A 46 -1.66 -3.79 -3.76
N LEU A 47 -1.32 -2.65 -3.16
CA LEU A 47 -0.66 -2.56 -1.86
C LEU A 47 -1.52 -3.18 -0.76
N SER A 48 -2.84 -2.90 -0.76
CA SER A 48 -3.76 -3.50 0.21
C SER A 48 -3.79 -5.02 0.10
N ALA A 49 -3.76 -5.58 -1.11
CA ALA A 49 -3.67 -7.02 -1.31
C ALA A 49 -2.31 -7.59 -0.91
N ALA A 50 -1.21 -6.88 -1.15
CA ALA A 50 0.13 -7.28 -0.74
C ALA A 50 0.24 -7.35 0.80
N ALA A 51 -0.22 -6.30 1.48
CA ALA A 51 -0.21 -6.16 2.94
C ALA A 51 -0.92 -7.30 3.67
N VAL A 52 -2.03 -7.81 3.13
CA VAL A 52 -2.73 -8.97 3.71
C VAL A 52 -1.86 -10.22 3.75
N SER A 53 -0.96 -10.38 2.77
CA SER A 53 -0.09 -11.54 2.64
C SER A 53 1.32 -11.34 3.21
N GLU A 54 1.65 -10.12 3.64
CA GLU A 54 2.97 -9.75 4.11
C GLU A 54 3.28 -10.35 5.49
N LYS A 55 4.51 -10.84 5.63
CA LYS A 55 5.02 -11.49 6.85
C LYS A 55 6.18 -10.73 7.47
N GLU A 56 6.86 -9.91 6.67
CA GLU A 56 7.94 -9.06 7.14
C GLU A 56 7.37 -7.72 7.62
N ASN A 57 7.55 -7.43 8.91
CA ASN A 57 6.97 -6.23 9.53
C ASN A 57 7.43 -4.92 8.87
N SER A 58 8.70 -4.83 8.42
CA SER A 58 9.20 -3.63 7.75
C SER A 58 8.51 -3.38 6.42
N ALA A 59 8.30 -4.43 5.63
CA ALA A 59 7.58 -4.34 4.37
C ALA A 59 6.11 -4.01 4.61
N LEU A 60 5.47 -4.62 5.61
CA LEU A 60 4.07 -4.33 5.95
C LEU A 60 3.92 -2.87 6.40
N GLU A 61 4.82 -2.35 7.23
CA GLU A 61 4.82 -0.96 7.66
C GLU A 61 4.91 -0.01 6.46
N ALA A 62 5.87 -0.26 5.55
CA ALA A 62 6.05 0.54 4.35
C ALA A 62 4.82 0.49 3.44
N GLU A 63 4.23 -0.69 3.23
CA GLU A 63 3.01 -0.86 2.44
C GLU A 63 1.82 -0.09 3.04
N LEU A 64 1.58 -0.19 4.35
CA LEU A 64 0.51 0.55 5.04
C LEU A 64 0.74 2.07 4.99
N HIS A 65 1.98 2.51 5.17
CA HIS A 65 2.35 3.91 5.03
C HIS A 65 2.09 4.43 3.61
N ALA A 66 2.47 3.66 2.58
CA ALA A 66 2.21 4.03 1.19
C ALA A 66 0.70 4.14 0.89
N ILE A 67 -0.12 3.25 1.46
CA ILE A 67 -1.58 3.33 1.33
C ILE A 67 -2.11 4.63 1.97
N LEU A 68 -1.64 4.99 3.17
CA LEU A 68 -2.04 6.21 3.86
C LEU A 68 -1.72 7.46 3.03
N GLU A 69 -0.49 7.53 2.50
CA GLU A 69 -0.06 8.63 1.64
C GLU A 69 -0.88 8.71 0.34
N LEU A 70 -1.21 7.57 -0.27
CA LEU A 70 -2.10 7.52 -1.43
C LEU A 70 -3.52 8.00 -1.09
N MET A 71 -4.04 7.68 0.09
CA MET A 71 -5.33 8.20 0.59
C MET A 71 -5.31 9.71 0.79
N SER A 72 -4.20 10.28 1.25
CA SER A 72 -4.03 11.73 1.42
C SER A 72 -4.21 12.53 0.12
N THR A 73 -4.04 11.90 -1.05
CA THR A 73 -4.27 12.53 -2.35
C THR A 73 -5.75 12.85 -2.63
N GLY A 74 -6.67 12.23 -1.89
CA GLY A 74 -8.12 12.33 -2.10
C GLY A 74 -8.64 11.50 -3.28
N HIS A 75 -7.79 10.74 -3.97
CA HIS A 75 -8.18 9.83 -5.06
C HIS A 75 -8.46 8.39 -4.59
N VAL A 76 -8.03 8.06 -3.37
CA VAL A 76 -8.15 6.73 -2.80
C VAL A 76 -9.08 6.79 -1.58
N GLY A 77 -10.27 6.20 -1.73
CA GLY A 77 -11.21 5.99 -0.63
C GLY A 77 -11.17 4.57 -0.04
N PRO A 78 -11.95 4.32 1.04
CA PRO A 78 -11.97 3.07 1.81
C PRO A 78 -12.23 1.80 0.99
N ASP A 79 -12.96 1.90 -0.12
CA ASP A 79 -13.26 0.75 -0.98
C ASP A 79 -11.99 0.17 -1.64
N HIS A 80 -11.00 1.01 -1.95
CA HIS A 80 -9.76 0.59 -2.59
C HIS A 80 -8.83 -0.18 -1.65
N VAL A 81 -9.03 -0.05 -0.34
CA VAL A 81 -8.19 -0.66 0.72
C VAL A 81 -8.97 -1.68 1.55
N SER A 82 -10.12 -2.12 1.02
CA SER A 82 -11.07 -2.97 1.72
C SER A 82 -10.48 -4.34 2.12
N GLN A 83 -9.44 -4.80 1.43
CA GLN A 83 -8.73 -6.04 1.71
C GLN A 83 -7.99 -5.99 3.06
N LEU A 84 -7.61 -4.81 3.57
CA LEU A 84 -6.96 -4.69 4.89
C LEU A 84 -7.82 -5.29 6.03
N ARG A 85 -9.15 -5.41 5.83
CA ARG A 85 -10.05 -6.10 6.77
C ARG A 85 -9.75 -7.58 6.96
N GLU A 86 -8.99 -8.18 6.06
CA GLU A 86 -8.55 -9.58 6.15
C GLU A 86 -7.35 -9.75 7.10
N ILE A 87 -6.65 -8.66 7.45
CA ILE A 87 -5.52 -8.70 8.38
C ILE A 87 -6.03 -9.01 9.79
N ARG A 88 -5.43 -10.03 10.41
CA ARG A 88 -5.70 -10.38 11.81
C ARG A 88 -4.93 -9.45 12.73
N LEU A 89 -5.61 -8.41 13.23
CA LEU A 89 -5.02 -7.40 14.13
C LEU A 89 -4.35 -7.97 15.39
N GLY A 90 -4.76 -9.15 15.85
CA GLY A 90 -4.15 -9.85 16.98
C GLY A 90 -2.72 -10.33 16.73
N ASP A 91 -2.34 -10.52 15.46
CA ASP A 91 -1.03 -11.02 15.04
C ASP A 91 -0.04 -9.88 14.76
N LEU A 92 -0.52 -8.62 14.73
CA LEU A 92 0.29 -7.43 14.49
C LEU A 92 0.95 -6.88 15.75
N SER A 93 2.06 -6.17 15.57
CA SER A 93 2.57 -5.27 16.60
C SER A 93 1.55 -4.14 16.90
N PRO A 94 1.61 -3.52 18.08
CA PRO A 94 0.72 -2.40 18.43
C PRO A 94 0.73 -1.27 17.40
N GLU A 95 1.90 -0.94 16.87
CA GLU A 95 2.10 0.16 15.92
C GLU A 95 1.42 -0.15 14.57
N LEU A 96 1.61 -1.36 14.04
CA LEU A 96 0.97 -1.79 12.80
C LEU A 96 -0.55 -1.91 12.93
N ARG A 97 -1.03 -2.29 14.12
CA ARG A 97 -2.47 -2.33 14.41
C ARG A 97 -3.11 -0.95 14.34
N GLU A 98 -2.43 0.08 14.86
CA GLU A 98 -2.90 1.46 14.80
C GLU A 98 -3.03 1.91 13.34
N TYR A 99 -1.99 1.69 12.52
CA TYR A 99 -2.03 1.96 11.07
C TYR A 99 -3.23 1.33 10.36
N VAL A 100 -3.47 0.02 10.56
CA VAL A 100 -4.59 -0.68 9.90
C VAL A 100 -5.93 -0.14 10.38
N THR A 101 -6.05 0.23 11.66
CA THR A 101 -7.29 0.79 12.22
C THR A 101 -7.56 2.15 11.62
N ASP A 102 -6.57 3.05 11.58
CA ASP A 102 -6.70 4.40 11.02
C ASP A 102 -7.11 4.36 9.54
N LEU A 103 -6.49 3.47 8.75
CA LEU A 103 -6.80 3.29 7.34
C LEU A 103 -8.23 2.77 7.07
N LEU A 104 -8.79 2.00 8.00
CA LEU A 104 -10.15 1.45 7.88
C LEU A 104 -11.23 2.37 8.44
N GLU A 105 -10.87 3.26 9.37
CA GLU A 105 -11.79 4.21 10.00
C GLU A 105 -11.97 5.51 9.21
N GLY A 106 -10.95 5.92 8.43
CA GLY A 106 -11.07 6.93 7.36
C GLY A 106 -11.41 8.35 7.83
#